data_AF-F6JQC9-F1
#
_entry.id   AF-F6JQC9-F1
#
_cell.length_a   1.000
_cell.length_b   1.000
_cell.length_c   1.000
_cell.angle_alpha   90.00
_cell.angle_beta   90.00
_cell.angle_gamma   90.00
#
_symmetry.space_group_name_H-M   'P 1'
#
loop_
_entity.id
_entity.type
_entity.pdbx_description
1 polymer ?
#
loop_
_entity_poly.entity_id
_entity_poly.type
_entity_poly.pdbx_seq_one_letter_code
_entity_poly.pdbx_strand_id
1 'polypeptide(L)'
;ARFGAVMCCCGPCAMYRRSALALLLDQYEAQFFRGKPSDFGEDRHLTILMLKAGFRTEYVPNAIAATVVPHSLRPYLRQQLRWARSTFRDTFLAFRLLPELDSYLTLDVIGQNLGPLLLAISSLAALAQLLIGGSIP
;
A
#
# COMPACT_ATOMS: atom_id res chain seq x y z
N ALA A 1 -9.26 -15.52 7.19
CA ALA A 1 -9.21 -14.25 7.96
C ALA A 1 -10.61 -13.81 8.35
N ARG A 2 -10.82 -13.19 9.53
CA ARG A 2 -12.16 -12.85 10.04
C ARG A 2 -12.93 -11.77 9.24
N PHE A 3 -12.26 -11.03 8.35
CA PHE A 3 -12.80 -9.80 7.74
C PHE A 3 -12.87 -9.83 6.21
N GLY A 4 -12.53 -10.94 5.54
CA GLY A 4 -12.76 -11.13 4.09
C GLY A 4 -12.09 -10.11 3.14
N ALA A 5 -11.27 -9.20 3.68
CA ALA A 5 -10.60 -8.14 2.95
C ALA A 5 -9.23 -7.84 3.56
N VAL A 6 -8.22 -7.77 2.70
CA VAL A 6 -6.89 -7.21 2.99
C VAL A 6 -6.56 -6.15 1.95
N MET A 7 -5.84 -5.09 2.33
CA MET A 7 -5.48 -4.04 1.37
C MET A 7 -4.49 -4.51 0.32
N CYS A 8 -3.64 -5.51 0.61
CA CYS A 8 -2.60 -5.97 -0.30
C CYS A 8 -2.36 -7.47 -0.14
N CYS A 9 -2.56 -8.22 -1.23
CA CYS A 9 -2.08 -9.60 -1.34
C CYS A 9 -0.65 -9.54 -1.88
N CYS A 10 0.34 -9.60 -0.99
CA CYS A 10 1.75 -9.41 -1.36
C CYS A 10 2.26 -10.51 -2.29
N GLY A 11 2.93 -10.11 -3.38
CA GLY A 11 3.42 -11.01 -4.42
C GLY A 11 4.22 -12.23 -3.95
N PRO A 12 5.08 -12.15 -2.91
CA PRO A 12 5.84 -13.32 -2.46
C PRO A 12 5.00 -14.48 -1.92
N CYS A 13 3.75 -14.24 -1.51
CA CYS A 13 2.87 -15.29 -0.97
C CYS A 13 1.40 -14.94 -1.23
N ALA A 14 1.05 -14.78 -2.50
CA ALA A 14 -0.34 -14.56 -2.94
C ALA A 14 -0.79 -15.67 -3.88
N MET A 15 -2.05 -16.09 -3.74
CA MET A 15 -2.69 -17.06 -4.62
C MET A 15 -4.07 -16.55 -5.01
N TYR A 16 -4.41 -16.68 -6.30
CA TYR A 16 -5.68 -16.24 -6.85
C TYR A 16 -6.37 -17.38 -7.57
N ARG A 17 -7.70 -17.44 -7.46
CA ARG A 17 -8.49 -18.34 -8.29
C ARG A 17 -8.39 -17.90 -9.75
N ARG A 18 -7.92 -18.76 -10.64
CA ARG A 18 -7.77 -18.46 -12.08
C ARG A 18 -9.02 -17.85 -12.69
N SER A 19 -10.20 -18.39 -12.39
CA SER A 19 -11.47 -17.90 -12.93
C SER A 19 -11.80 -16.47 -12.48
N ALA A 20 -11.39 -16.07 -11.27
CA ALA A 20 -11.56 -14.69 -10.79
C ALA A 20 -10.53 -13.76 -11.43
N LEU A 21 -9.27 -14.21 -11.52
CA LEU A 21 -8.18 -13.45 -12.12
C LEU A 21 -8.46 -13.15 -13.61
N ALA A 22 -8.89 -14.15 -14.37
CA ALA A 22 -9.16 -14.01 -15.80
C ALA A 22 -10.21 -12.94 -16.12
N LEU A 23 -11.15 -12.65 -15.22
CA LEU A 23 -12.16 -11.60 -15.39
C LEU A 23 -11.58 -10.18 -15.27
N LEU A 24 -10.38 -10.05 -14.70
CA LEU A 24 -9.79 -8.78 -14.31
C LEU A 24 -8.47 -8.49 -15.03
N LEU A 25 -7.92 -9.43 -15.80
CA LEU A 25 -6.62 -9.28 -16.48
C LEU A 25 -6.57 -8.05 -17.38
N ASP A 26 -7.58 -7.83 -18.21
CA ASP A 26 -7.61 -6.67 -19.12
C ASP A 26 -7.57 -5.34 -18.34
N GLN A 27 -8.28 -5.25 -17.22
CA GLN A 27 -8.29 -4.06 -16.37
C GLN A 27 -6.98 -3.88 -15.62
N TYR A 28 -6.38 -5.00 -15.20
CA TYR A 28 -5.10 -5.04 -14.50
C TYR A 28 -3.96 -4.58 -15.43
N GLU A 29 -3.93 -5.05 -16.67
CA GLU A 29 -2.91 -4.65 -17.67
C GLU A 29 -3.09 -3.20 -18.13
N ALA A 30 -4.34 -2.72 -18.22
CA ALA A 30 -4.67 -1.36 -18.64
C ALA A 30 -4.62 -0.34 -17.49
N GLN A 31 -3.73 -0.52 -16.50
CA GLN A 31 -3.66 0.39 -15.36
C GLN A 31 -3.10 1.76 -15.75
N PHE A 32 -3.89 2.82 -15.49
CA PHE A 32 -3.46 4.21 -15.62
C PHE A 32 -3.42 4.92 -14.27
N PHE A 33 -2.38 5.74 -14.04
CA PHE A 33 -2.34 6.71 -12.96
C PHE A 33 -2.10 8.11 -13.53
N ARG A 34 -3.03 9.04 -13.28
CA ARG A 34 -2.99 10.43 -13.78
C ARG A 34 -2.75 10.52 -15.30
N GLY A 35 -3.41 9.65 -16.07
CA GLY A 35 -3.36 9.63 -17.53
C GLY A 35 -2.12 8.97 -18.14
N LYS A 36 -1.25 8.35 -17.33
CA LYS A 36 -0.09 7.58 -17.81
C LYS A 36 -0.22 6.11 -17.42
N PRO A 37 0.22 5.17 -18.28
CA PRO A 37 0.37 3.77 -17.90
C PRO A 37 1.22 3.67 -16.63
N SER A 38 0.80 2.84 -15.68
CA SER A 38 1.44 2.70 -14.37
C SER A 38 1.75 1.24 -14.10
N ASP A 39 3.03 0.92 -13.93
CA ASP A 39 3.58 -0.41 -13.61
C ASP A 39 4.00 -0.57 -12.13
N PHE A 40 3.65 0.42 -11.30
CA PHE A 40 3.96 0.41 -9.87
C PHE A 40 2.79 -0.19 -9.07
N GLY A 41 3.09 -0.86 -7.96
CA GLY A 41 2.06 -1.24 -7.00
C GLY A 41 1.04 -2.26 -7.53
N GLU A 42 1.50 -3.12 -8.43
CA GLU A 42 0.73 -4.19 -9.09
C GLU A 42 -0.09 -5.03 -8.11
N ASP A 43 0.54 -5.53 -7.05
CA ASP A 43 -0.10 -6.36 -6.01
C ASP A 43 -1.33 -5.68 -5.41
N ARG A 44 -1.19 -4.40 -5.02
CA ARG A 44 -2.27 -3.64 -4.40
C ARG A 44 -3.36 -3.32 -5.41
N HIS A 45 -2.99 -2.97 -6.63
CA HIS A 45 -3.95 -2.70 -7.69
C HIS A 45 -4.82 -3.92 -7.97
N LEU A 46 -4.21 -5.10 -8.15
CA LEU A 46 -4.93 -6.34 -8.38
C LEU A 46 -5.83 -6.70 -7.18
N THR A 47 -5.36 -6.53 -5.95
CA THR A 47 -6.18 -6.73 -4.75
C THR A 47 -7.40 -5.81 -4.74
N ILE A 48 -7.23 -4.54 -5.11
CA ILE A 48 -8.34 -3.58 -5.21
C ILE A 48 -9.32 -4.00 -6.30
N LEU A 49 -8.85 -4.41 -7.49
CA LEU A 49 -9.74 -4.89 -8.56
C LEU A 49 -10.55 -6.10 -8.12
N MET A 50 -9.93 -7.05 -7.42
CA MET A 50 -10.61 -8.22 -6.87
C MET A 50 -11.74 -7.81 -5.90
N LEU A 51 -11.43 -6.91 -4.97
CA LEU A 51 -12.41 -6.41 -4.01
C LEU A 51 -13.55 -5.64 -4.69
N LYS A 52 -13.24 -4.77 -5.66
CA LYS A 52 -14.25 -4.03 -6.44
C LYS A 52 -15.15 -4.94 -7.27
N ALA A 53 -14.64 -6.08 -7.73
CA ALA A 53 -15.42 -7.09 -8.43
C ALA A 53 -16.27 -7.97 -7.48
N GLY A 54 -16.26 -7.68 -6.16
CA GLY A 54 -17.03 -8.41 -5.15
C GLY A 54 -16.36 -9.69 -4.66
N PHE A 55 -15.10 -9.96 -5.05
CA PHE A 55 -14.34 -11.07 -4.50
C PHE A 55 -13.78 -10.73 -3.11
N ARG A 56 -13.52 -11.77 -2.34
CA ARG A 56 -12.87 -11.66 -1.02
C ARG A 56 -11.36 -11.85 -1.15
N THR A 57 -10.62 -11.16 -0.29
CA THR A 57 -9.18 -11.36 -0.12
C THR A 57 -8.89 -11.70 1.33
N GLU A 58 -8.12 -12.76 1.56
CA GLU A 58 -7.93 -13.28 2.92
C GLU A 58 -6.46 -13.47 3.27
N TYR A 59 -6.11 -13.04 4.48
CA TYR A 59 -4.88 -13.45 5.13
C TYR A 59 -4.98 -14.90 5.64
N VAL A 60 -4.00 -15.71 5.25
CA VAL A 60 -3.86 -17.11 5.66
C VAL A 60 -2.57 -17.25 6.48
N PRO A 61 -2.64 -17.38 7.81
CA PRO A 61 -1.45 -17.36 8.68
C PRO A 61 -0.48 -18.52 8.42
N ASN A 62 -0.98 -19.64 7.91
CA ASN A 62 -0.17 -20.81 7.59
C ASN A 62 0.45 -20.76 6.18
N ALA A 63 0.10 -19.76 5.37
CA ALA A 63 0.74 -19.54 4.07
C ALA A 63 2.02 -18.73 4.30
N ILE A 64 3.15 -19.44 4.36
CA ILE A 64 4.45 -18.86 4.71
C ILE A 64 5.38 -18.96 3.49
N ALA A 65 6.04 -17.86 3.15
CA ALA A 65 7.08 -17.82 2.13
C ALA A 65 8.36 -17.18 2.69
N ALA A 66 9.50 -17.84 2.49
CA ALA A 66 10.80 -17.24 2.76
C ALA A 66 11.23 -16.39 1.56
N THR A 67 11.72 -15.17 1.82
CA THR A 67 12.13 -14.23 0.78
C THR A 67 13.52 -13.69 1.06
N VAL A 68 14.20 -13.28 -0.02
CA VAL A 68 15.47 -12.56 0.11
C VAL A 68 15.18 -11.13 0.53
N VAL A 69 15.84 -10.69 1.61
CA VAL A 69 15.74 -9.32 2.11
C VAL A 69 17.06 -8.57 1.92
N PRO A 70 17.03 -7.24 1.70
CA PRO A 70 18.22 -6.41 1.70
C PRO A 70 19.04 -6.56 2.98
N HIS A 71 20.34 -6.84 2.85
CA HIS A 71 21.28 -6.92 3.99
C HIS A 71 22.06 -5.62 4.22
N SER A 72 21.84 -4.59 3.40
CA SER A 72 22.50 -3.29 3.53
C SER A 72 21.52 -2.14 3.35
N LEU A 73 21.88 -0.97 3.88
CA LEU A 73 20.99 0.18 3.98
C LEU A 73 20.56 0.71 2.60
N ARG A 74 21.47 0.80 1.62
CA ARG A 74 21.16 1.39 0.31
C ARG A 74 20.10 0.60 -0.47
N PRO A 75 20.19 -0.73 -0.63
CA PRO A 75 19.11 -1.52 -1.24
C PRO A 75 17.83 -1.51 -0.40
N TYR A 76 17.93 -1.52 0.93
CA TYR A 76 16.76 -1.40 1.82
C TYR A 76 15.98 -0.09 1.58
N LEU A 77 16.66 1.07 1.56
CA LEU A 77 16.02 2.35 1.31
C LEU A 77 15.38 2.43 -0.08
N ARG A 78 16.04 1.88 -1.12
CA ARG A 78 15.46 1.79 -2.46
C ARG A 78 14.16 0.98 -2.47
N GLN A 79 14.13 -0.13 -1.71
CA GLN A 79 12.93 -0.95 -1.56
C GLN A 79 11.81 -0.19 -0.83
N GLN A 80 12.11 0.44 0.31
CA GLN A 80 11.13 1.23 1.07
C GLN A 80 10.56 2.39 0.25
N LEU A 81 11.39 3.12 -0.50
CA LEU A 81 10.94 4.21 -1.37
C LEU A 81 10.05 3.72 -2.53
N ARG A 82 10.32 2.52 -3.07
CA ARG A 82 9.44 1.90 -4.07
C ARG A 82 8.07 1.57 -3.46
N TRP A 83 8.04 1.02 -2.25
CA TRP A 83 6.79 0.70 -1.56
C TRP A 83 6.01 1.95 -1.17
N ALA A 84 6.70 2.96 -0.62
CA ALA A 84 6.10 4.24 -0.23
C ALA A 84 5.44 4.96 -1.41
N ARG A 85 6.04 4.90 -2.61
CA ARG A 85 5.43 5.48 -3.83
C ARG A 85 4.07 4.83 -4.16
N SER A 86 3.94 3.52 -4.05
CA SER A 86 2.67 2.83 -4.22
C SER A 86 1.68 3.22 -3.13
N THR A 87 2.10 3.17 -1.87
CA THR A 87 1.22 3.51 -0.74
C THR A 87 0.66 4.94 -0.88
N PHE A 88 1.49 5.92 -1.23
CA PHE A 88 1.03 7.30 -1.41
C PHE A 88 -0.01 7.43 -2.53
N ARG A 89 0.21 6.76 -3.67
CA ARG A 89 -0.78 6.68 -4.75
C ARG A 89 -2.10 6.12 -4.25
N ASP A 90 -2.03 5.02 -3.52
CA ASP A 90 -3.19 4.28 -3.05
C ASP A 90 -3.94 5.06 -1.97
N THR A 91 -3.27 5.90 -1.17
CA THR A 91 -3.92 6.85 -0.23
C THR A 91 -4.85 7.84 -0.94
N PHE A 92 -4.46 8.39 -2.10
CA PHE A 92 -5.36 9.27 -2.87
C PHE A 92 -6.55 8.51 -3.45
N LEU A 93 -6.31 7.28 -3.89
CA LEU A 93 -7.34 6.42 -4.44
C LEU A 93 -8.32 5.96 -3.35
N ALA A 94 -7.82 5.73 -2.14
CA ALA A 94 -8.58 5.30 -0.97
C ALA A 94 -9.72 6.27 -0.61
N PHE A 95 -9.54 7.60 -0.78
CA PHE A 95 -10.62 8.56 -0.55
C PHE A 95 -11.86 8.29 -1.41
N ARG A 96 -11.70 7.72 -2.61
CA ARG A 96 -12.82 7.38 -3.49
C ARG A 96 -13.28 5.93 -3.33
N LEU A 97 -12.34 5.02 -3.07
CA LEU A 97 -12.63 3.59 -3.06
C LEU A 97 -13.10 3.05 -1.72
N LEU A 98 -12.62 3.59 -0.59
CA LEU A 98 -12.94 3.06 0.73
C LEU A 98 -14.43 3.00 1.06
N PRO A 99 -15.29 3.96 0.64
CA PRO A 99 -16.73 3.87 0.87
C PRO A 99 -17.40 2.68 0.17
N GLU A 100 -16.79 2.16 -0.91
CA GLU A 100 -17.29 1.00 -1.68
C GLU A 100 -16.77 -0.34 -1.13
N LEU A 101 -15.82 -0.30 -0.19
CA LEU A 101 -15.10 -1.46 0.31
C LEU A 101 -15.43 -1.75 1.78
N ASP A 102 -14.93 -2.88 2.30
CA ASP A 102 -15.12 -3.26 3.71
C ASP A 102 -14.59 -2.18 4.65
N SER A 103 -15.37 -1.82 5.67
CA SER A 103 -15.02 -0.75 6.61
C SER A 103 -13.73 -1.04 7.40
N TYR A 104 -13.36 -2.31 7.57
CA TYR A 104 -12.09 -2.69 8.17
C TYR A 104 -10.88 -2.19 7.36
N LEU A 105 -10.99 -2.13 6.03
CA LEU A 105 -9.92 -1.60 5.17
C LEU A 105 -9.67 -0.12 5.41
N THR A 106 -10.69 0.62 5.86
CA THR A 106 -10.51 2.04 6.23
C THR A 106 -9.56 2.17 7.41
N LEU A 107 -9.67 1.29 8.41
CA LEU A 107 -8.77 1.26 9.55
C LEU A 107 -7.34 0.92 9.13
N ASP A 108 -7.17 -0.06 8.24
CA ASP A 108 -5.87 -0.44 7.71
C ASP A 108 -5.20 0.72 6.94
N VAL A 109 -5.96 1.42 6.08
CA VAL A 109 -5.45 2.61 5.36
C VAL A 109 -5.07 3.73 6.32
N ILE A 110 -5.88 4.01 7.34
CA ILE A 110 -5.55 5.01 8.36
C ILE A 110 -4.24 4.63 9.06
N GLY A 111 -4.12 3.37 9.51
CA GLY A 111 -2.92 2.87 10.17
C GLY A 111 -1.66 3.00 9.32
N GLN A 112 -1.73 2.63 8.04
CA GLN A 112 -0.61 2.73 7.09
C GLN A 112 -0.14 4.18 6.84
N ASN A 113 -1.03 5.16 6.97
CA ASN A 113 -0.72 6.57 6.72
C ASN A 113 -0.35 7.37 7.98
N LEU A 114 -0.83 6.95 9.16
CA LEU A 114 -0.61 7.66 10.40
C LEU A 114 0.87 7.74 10.78
N GLY A 115 1.61 6.63 10.69
CA GLY A 115 3.03 6.58 11.04
C GLY A 115 3.90 7.58 10.27
N PRO A 116 3.89 7.54 8.92
CA PRO A 116 4.61 8.51 8.09
C PRO A 116 4.21 9.97 8.34
N LEU A 117 2.91 10.22 8.55
CA LEU A 117 2.41 11.57 8.87
C LEU A 117 2.97 12.08 10.19
N LEU A 118 2.91 11.27 11.25
CA LEU A 118 3.45 11.63 12.55
C LEU A 118 4.97 11.87 12.47
N LEU A 119 5.70 11.01 11.77
CA LEU A 119 7.13 11.18 11.57
C LEU A 119 7.46 12.50 10.85
N ALA A 120 6.70 12.86 9.80
CA ALA A 120 6.86 14.11 9.09
C ALA A 120 6.61 15.33 10.00
N ILE A 121 5.51 15.31 10.77
CA ILE A 121 5.17 16.38 11.72
C ILE A 121 6.28 16.52 12.78
N SER A 122 6.73 15.42 13.38
CA SER A 122 7.80 15.44 14.38
C SER A 122 9.11 15.98 13.81
N SER A 123 9.46 15.60 12.58
CA SER A 123 10.68 16.08 11.91
C SER A 123 10.62 17.57 11.61
N LEU A 124 9.48 18.07 11.12
CA LEU A 124 9.25 19.50 10.88
C LEU A 124 9.28 20.31 12.17
N ALA A 125 8.65 19.79 13.23
CA ALA A 125 8.67 20.43 14.55
C ALA A 125 10.10 20.51 15.11
N ALA A 126 10.89 19.44 15.00
CA ALA A 126 12.29 19.44 15.42
C ALA A 126 13.15 20.44 14.63
N LEU A 127 12.96 20.52 13.30
CA LEU A 127 13.63 21.52 12.47
C LEU A 127 13.23 22.95 12.84
N ALA A 128 11.94 23.19 13.07
CA ALA A 128 11.45 24.50 13.51
C ALA A 128 12.05 24.90 14.87
N GLN A 129 12.15 23.97 15.82
CA GLN A 129 12.81 24.21 17.11
C GLN A 129 14.30 24.54 16.96
N LEU A 130 15.02 23.87 16.06
CA LEU A 130 16.44 24.20 15.80
C LEU A 130 16.60 25.58 15.16
N LEU A 131 15.71 25.96 14.25
CA LEU A 131 15.73 27.27 13.59
C LEU A 131 15.36 28.42 14.53
N ILE A 132 14.39 28.21 15.42
CA ILE A 132 13.93 29.22 16.40
C ILE A 132 14.84 29.25 17.64
N GLY A 133 15.36 28.09 18.06
CA GLY A 133 16.26 27.95 19.22
C GLY A 133 17.71 28.29 18.91
N GLY A 134 18.12 28.26 17.63
CA GLY A 134 19.44 28.74 17.16
C GLY A 134 19.56 30.27 17.05
N SER A 135 18.49 31.01 17.36
CA SER A 135 18.45 32.48 17.37
C SER A 135 18.44 33.10 18.78
N ILE A 136 19.12 32.46 19.74
CA ILE A 136 19.41 33.06 21.04
C ILE A 136 20.93 33.28 21.14
N PRO A 137 21.42 34.52 21.37
CA PRO A 137 22.84 34.79 21.58
C PRO A 137 23.38 34.14 22.86
#